data_AF-A0A0R3NW23-F1
#
_entry.id   AF-A0A0R3NW23-F1
#
_cell.length_a   1.000
_cell.length_b   1.000
_cell.length_c   1.000
_cell.angle_alpha   90.00
_cell.angle_beta   90.00
_cell.angle_gamma   90.00
#
_symmetry.space_group_name_H-M   'P 1'
#
loop_
_entity.id
_entity.type
_entity.pdbx_description
1 polymer ?
#
loop_
_entity_poly.entity_id
_entity_poly.type
_entity_poly.pdbx_seq_one_letter_code
_entity_poly.pdbx_strand_id
1 'polypeptide(L)'
;ITEKRNIIGKTCIYLTKKDVACLQEMGMLFACMKDNEFVEKYCHKEIQQFQNCFKYYMDRKFKAKKTVNQGVVQPGNNLNYKQLNKYMRRFPNPVRIQS
;
A
#
# COMPACT_ATOMS: atom_id res chain seq x y z
N ILE A 1 7.28 10.77 -21.60
CA ILE A 1 7.27 9.44 -22.27
C ILE A 1 6.80 8.43 -21.23
N THR A 2 5.49 8.26 -21.07
CA THR A 2 4.90 7.18 -20.27
C THR A 2 4.63 6.02 -21.21
N GLU A 3 5.56 5.08 -21.29
CA GLU A 3 5.39 3.89 -22.13
C GLU A 3 4.47 2.89 -21.43
N LYS A 4 3.28 2.70 -22.02
CA LYS A 4 2.40 1.59 -21.73
C LYS A 4 2.98 0.32 -22.35
N ARG A 5 3.17 -0.74 -21.56
CA ARG A 5 3.03 -2.12 -22.06
C ARG A 5 2.19 -2.93 -21.07
N ASN A 6 0.99 -3.25 -21.54
CA ASN A 6 0.20 -4.39 -21.08
C ASN A 6 0.76 -5.64 -21.80
N ILE A 7 0.87 -6.79 -21.11
CA ILE A 7 0.70 -8.17 -21.60
C ILE A 7 1.36 -9.16 -20.61
N ILE A 8 0.50 -10.04 -20.08
CA ILE A 8 0.79 -11.34 -19.42
C ILE A 8 1.55 -11.27 -18.09
N GLY A 9 0.78 -11.22 -16.99
CA GLY A 9 0.91 -12.11 -15.82
C GLY A 9 2.24 -12.19 -15.06
N LYS A 10 3.26 -11.42 -15.42
CA LYS A 10 4.55 -11.35 -14.74
C LYS A 10 4.67 -9.96 -14.16
N THR A 11 3.98 -9.76 -13.02
CA THR A 11 4.40 -8.77 -12.05
C THR A 11 5.85 -9.08 -11.75
N CYS A 12 6.76 -8.27 -12.29
CA CYS A 12 8.13 -8.28 -11.84
C CYS A 12 8.11 -8.14 -10.31
N ILE A 13 9.04 -8.81 -9.63
CA ILE A 13 9.23 -8.81 -8.16
C ILE A 13 9.74 -7.42 -7.70
N TYR A 14 9.26 -6.34 -8.31
CA TYR A 14 9.56 -4.98 -7.91
C TYR A 14 8.62 -4.66 -6.75
N LEU A 15 9.20 -4.43 -5.57
CA LEU A 15 8.49 -3.73 -4.50
C LEU A 15 7.86 -2.49 -5.11
N THR A 16 6.54 -2.41 -5.07
CA THR A 16 5.87 -1.20 -5.54
C THR A 16 6.21 -0.08 -4.54
N LYS A 17 6.17 1.20 -4.97
CA LYS A 17 6.39 2.34 -4.04
C LYS A 17 5.50 2.28 -2.79
N LYS A 18 4.40 1.51 -2.82
CA LYS A 18 3.48 1.31 -1.70
C LYS A 18 3.96 0.25 -0.69
N ASP A 19 4.95 -0.56 -1.05
CA ASP A 19 5.47 -1.63 -0.21
C ASP A 19 6.66 -1.19 0.65
N VAL A 20 7.34 -0.10 0.28
CA VAL A 20 8.43 0.52 1.06
C VAL A 20 7.86 1.49 2.09
N ALA A 21 8.25 1.35 3.37
CA ALA A 21 7.80 2.21 4.47
C ALA A 21 8.93 2.44 5.49
N CYS A 22 8.78 3.48 6.31
CA CYS A 22 9.66 3.78 7.45
C CYS A 22 11.14 4.01 7.11
N LEU A 23 11.43 4.52 5.91
CA LEU A 23 12.82 4.75 5.45
C LEU A 23 13.58 5.73 6.36
N GLN A 24 12.89 6.75 6.88
CA GLN A 24 13.50 7.73 7.77
C GLN A 24 13.92 7.08 9.10
N GLU A 25 13.02 6.32 9.71
CA GLU A 25 13.26 5.62 10.97
C GLU A 25 14.29 4.50 10.80
N MET A 26 14.29 3.80 9.67
CA MET A 26 15.35 2.84 9.32
C MET A 26 16.71 3.53 9.22
N GLY A 27 16.78 4.70 8.57
CA GLY A 27 18.02 5.47 8.43
C GLY A 27 18.58 5.92 9.79
N MET A 28 17.73 6.42 10.69
CA MET A 28 18.13 6.82 12.04
C MET A 28 18.61 5.62 12.87
N LEU A 29 17.91 4.49 12.78
CA LEU A 29 18.31 3.24 13.44
C LEU A 29 19.68 2.76 12.98
N PHE A 30 19.92 2.73 11.67
CA PHE A 30 21.20 2.31 11.11
C PHE A 30 22.34 3.27 11.45
N ALA A 31 22.06 4.58 11.51
CA ALA A 31 23.04 5.56 11.98
C ALA A 31 23.46 5.26 13.43
N CYS A 32 22.49 5.09 14.34
CA CYS A 32 22.79 4.76 15.73
C CYS A 32 23.54 3.42 15.87
N MET A 33 23.10 2.38 15.15
CA MET A 33 23.75 1.07 15.19
C MET A 33 25.19 1.16 14.70
N LYS A 34 25.47 1.91 13.62
CA LYS A 34 26.82 2.10 13.11
C LYS A 34 27.73 2.77 14.14
N ASP A 35 27.23 3.78 14.84
CA ASP A 35 28.02 4.55 15.80
C ASP A 35 28.25 3.81 17.13
N ASN A 36 27.45 2.77 17.42
CA ASN A 36 27.49 2.00 18.67
C ASN A 36 27.81 0.51 18.44
N GLU A 37 28.57 0.17 17.40
CA GLU A 37 29.03 -1.19 17.09
C GLU A 37 27.88 -2.23 17.04
N PHE A 38 26.71 -1.80 16.58
CA PHE A 38 25.48 -2.60 16.47
C PHE A 38 24.95 -3.13 17.81
N VAL A 39 25.33 -2.52 18.93
CA VAL A 39 24.80 -2.89 20.24
C VAL A 39 23.44 -2.23 20.47
N GLU A 40 22.38 -3.03 20.34
CA GLU A 40 20.98 -2.58 20.39
C GLU A 40 20.62 -1.76 21.64
N LYS A 41 21.25 -2.06 22.78
CA LYS A 41 20.96 -1.41 24.07
C LYS A 41 21.13 0.13 24.02
N TYR A 42 22.03 0.63 23.17
CA TYR A 42 22.28 2.06 23.02
C TYR A 42 21.30 2.75 22.05
N CYS A 43 20.64 1.98 21.19
CA CYS A 43 19.73 2.47 20.15
C CYS A 43 18.26 2.19 20.45
N HIS A 44 17.90 2.01 21.74
CA HIS A 44 16.54 1.66 22.14
C HIS A 44 15.51 2.68 21.63
N LYS A 45 15.86 3.97 21.60
CA LYS A 45 14.98 5.03 21.11
C LYS A 45 14.67 4.87 19.63
N GLU A 46 15.70 4.65 18.80
CA GLU A 46 15.59 4.50 17.36
C GLU A 46 14.86 3.20 17.00
N ILE A 47 15.10 2.12 17.76
CA ILE A 47 14.38 0.85 17.65
C ILE A 47 12.88 1.07 17.90
N GLN A 48 12.53 1.73 19.01
CA GLN A 48 11.13 2.01 19.33
C GLN A 48 10.45 2.87 18.26
N GLN A 49 11.15 3.89 17.74
CA GLN A 49 10.61 4.73 16.66
C GLN A 49 10.34 3.93 15.39
N PHE A 50 11.29 3.08 14.97
CA PHE A 50 11.12 2.21 13.82
C PHE A 50 9.96 1.23 14.00
N GLN A 51 9.89 0.55 15.15
CA GLN A 51 8.81 -0.39 15.46
C GLN A 51 7.44 0.29 15.46
N ASN A 52 7.34 1.50 16.02
CA ASN A 52 6.10 2.27 16.02
C ASN A 52 5.68 2.62 14.60
N CYS A 53 6.59 3.14 13.76
CA CYS A 53 6.29 3.42 12.36
C CYS A 53 5.79 2.15 11.64
N PHE A 54 6.49 1.04 11.83
CA PHE A 54 6.16 -0.22 11.16
C PHE A 54 4.77 -0.74 11.57
N LYS A 55 4.43 -0.67 12.86
CA LYS A 55 3.11 -1.01 13.39
C LYS A 55 2.01 -0.18 12.71
N TYR A 56 2.16 1.14 12.66
CA TYR A 56 1.19 2.02 12.00
C TYR A 56 1.06 1.77 10.49
N TYR A 57 2.16 1.44 9.81
CA TYR A 57 2.13 1.07 8.40
C TYR A 57 1.35 -0.23 8.20
N MET A 58 1.62 -1.26 9.00
CA MET A 58 0.92 -2.55 8.91
C MET A 58 -0.58 -2.41 9.20
N ASP A 59 -0.96 -1.63 10.20
CA ASP A 59 -2.36 -1.35 10.52
C ASP A 59 -3.07 -0.64 9.37
N ARG A 60 -2.44 0.37 8.76
CA ARG A 60 -2.98 1.06 7.58
C ARG A 60 -3.10 0.14 6.38
N LYS A 61 -2.08 -0.68 6.11
CA LYS A 61 -2.08 -1.67 5.02
C LYS A 61 -3.21 -2.70 5.20
N PHE A 62 -3.42 -3.16 6.43
CA PHE A 62 -4.48 -4.10 6.75
C PHE A 62 -5.88 -3.46 6.61
N LYS A 63 -6.07 -2.24 7.13
CA LYS A 63 -7.32 -1.48 6.97
C LYS A 63 -7.65 -1.23 5.49
N ALA A 64 -6.66 -0.83 4.68
CA ALA A 64 -6.84 -0.62 3.25
C ALA A 64 -7.20 -1.92 2.50
N LYS A 65 -6.59 -3.06 2.86
CA LYS A 65 -6.99 -4.36 2.29
C LYS A 65 -8.42 -4.73 2.65
N LYS A 66 -8.84 -4.49 3.91
CA LYS A 66 -10.21 -4.75 4.36
C LYS A 66 -11.23 -3.91 3.59
N THR A 67 -11.01 -2.60 3.44
CA THR A 67 -11.95 -1.72 2.72
C THR A 67 -12.10 -2.10 1.24
N VAL A 68 -11.00 -2.47 0.58
CA VAL A 68 -11.03 -2.96 -0.81
C VAL A 68 -11.78 -4.28 -0.91
N ASN A 69 -11.57 -5.22 0.02
CA ASN A 69 -12.28 -6.51 0.02
C ASN A 69 -13.77 -6.39 0.33
N GLN A 70 -14.16 -5.44 1.19
CA GLN A 70 -15.57 -5.15 1.47
C GLN A 70 -16.28 -4.48 0.28
N GLY A 71 -15.52 -4.03 -0.73
CA GLY A 71 -16.07 -3.37 -1.92
C GLY A 71 -16.81 -2.08 -1.58
N VAL A 72 -16.39 -1.40 -0.51
CA VAL A 72 -16.96 -0.10 -0.14
C VAL A 72 -16.49 0.92 -1.16
N VAL A 73 -17.44 1.54 -1.87
CA VAL A 73 -17.17 2.57 -2.87
C VAL A 73 -17.00 3.88 -2.10
N GLN A 74 -15.75 4.36 -1.97
CA GLN A 74 -15.48 5.67 -1.37
C GLN A 74 -15.47 6.73 -2.48
N PRO A 75 -16.26 7.81 -2.36
CA PRO A 75 -16.24 8.90 -3.33
C PRO A 75 -14.89 9.65 -3.29
N GLY A 76 -14.44 10.14 -4.45
CA GLY A 76 -13.21 10.94 -4.57
C GLY A 76 -11.92 10.18 -4.88
N ASN A 77 -11.94 8.85 -4.91
CA ASN A 77 -10.78 8.02 -5.28
C ASN A 77 -11.06 7.14 -6.50
N ASN A 78 -10.01 6.83 -7.27
CA ASN A 78 -10.08 5.86 -8.36
C ASN A 78 -10.51 4.49 -7.81
N LEU A 79 -11.63 3.96 -8.31
CA LEU A 79 -12.17 2.68 -7.89
C LEU A 79 -11.34 1.52 -8.45
N ASN A 80 -11.06 0.53 -7.62
CA ASN A 80 -10.52 -0.74 -8.10
C ASN A 80 -11.61 -1.51 -8.90
N TYR A 81 -11.21 -2.38 -9.82
CA TYR A 81 -12.09 -3.22 -10.64
C TYR A 81 -13.21 -3.91 -9.84
N LYS A 82 -12.90 -4.44 -8.64
CA LYS A 82 -13.92 -5.05 -7.76
C LYS A 82 -14.99 -4.05 -7.30
N GLN A 83 -14.58 -2.83 -6.94
CA GLN A 83 -15.48 -1.77 -6.51
C GLN A 83 -16.30 -1.23 -7.69
N LEU A 84 -15.65 -1.01 -8.83
CA LEU A 84 -16.30 -0.56 -10.06
C LEU A 84 -17.34 -1.58 -10.55
N ASN A 85 -17.01 -2.87 -10.60
CA ASN A 85 -17.96 -3.90 -10.98
C ASN A 85 -19.14 -4.01 -10.00
N LYS A 86 -18.88 -3.88 -8.69
CA LYS A 86 -19.95 -3.86 -7.69
C LYS A 86 -20.87 -2.64 -7.88
N TYR A 87 -20.31 -1.48 -8.20
CA TYR A 87 -21.06 -0.26 -8.52
C TYR A 87 -21.89 -0.41 -9.80
N MET A 88 -21.27 -0.87 -10.91
CA MET A 88 -21.92 -1.07 -12.21
C MET A 88 -23.06 -2.09 -12.15
N ARG A 89 -22.93 -3.15 -11.33
CA ARG A 89 -24.03 -4.11 -11.11
C ARG A 89 -25.20 -3.50 -10.35
N ARG A 90 -24.96 -2.50 -9.50
CA ARG A 90 -26.00 -1.79 -8.76
C ARG A 90 -26.73 -0.76 -9.63
N PHE A 91 -26.02 -0.19 -10.61
CA PHE A 91 -26.54 0.79 -11.56
C PHE A 91 -26.25 0.33 -12.99
N PRO A 92 -26.94 -0.72 -13.47
CA PRO A 92 -26.72 -1.24 -14.81
C PRO A 92 -27.10 -0.19 -15.85
N ASN A 93 -26.28 -0.05 -16.89
CA ASN A 93 -26.64 0.76 -18.04
C ASN A 93 -27.80 0.06 -18.78
N PRO A 94 -28.97 0.72 -18.97
CA PRO A 94 -30.05 0.12 -19.73
C PRO A 94 -29.55 -0.18 -21.14
N VAL A 95 -29.79 -1.41 -21.59
CA VAL A 95 -29.50 -1.79 -22.96
C VAL A 95 -30.47 -0.98 -23.82
N ARG A 96 -29.97 -0.01 -24.60
CA ARG A 96 -30.76 0.55 -25.68
C ARG A 96 -30.96 -0.57 -26.70
N ILE A 97 -32.10 -1.25 -26.61
CA ILE A 97 -32.60 -2.07 -27.71
C ILE A 97 -32.93 -1.06 -28.80
N GLN A 98 -31.98 -0.83 -29.71
CA GLN A 98 -32.31 -0.21 -31.00
C GLN A 98 -33.04 -1.28 -31.79
N SER A 99 -34.37 -1.19 -31.78
CA SER A 99 -35.28 -1.85 -32.71
C SER A 99 -36.15 -0.79 -33.33
#